data_AF-A0A916E4C5-F1
#
_entry.id   AF-A0A916E4C5-F1
#
_cell.length_a   1.000
_cell.length_b   1.000
_cell.length_c   1.000
_cell.angle_alpha   90.00
_cell.angle_beta   90.00
_cell.angle_gamma   90.00
#
_symmetry.space_group_name_H-M   'P 1'
#
loop_
_entity.id
_entity.type
_entity.pdbx_description
1 polymer ?
#
loop_
_entity_poly.entity_id
_entity_poly.type
_entity_poly.pdbx_seq_one_letter_code
_entity_poly.pdbx_strand_id
1 'polypeptide(L)'
;MSNSYDYYKFQSSRDDDIITAKLVSEVKEIVNELKLHRQMKSYENIIHFCGVTTKNRNDNSKKYQLVMEYADDGTLRNYLKENFDKLTWNDKLNLALQLARAVLCLHDEGITHRDLNPNNVLVHQE
;
A
#
# COMPACT_ATOMS: atom_id res chain seq x y z
N MET A 1 -9.68 6.88 18.12
CA MET A 1 -9.37 5.44 18.05
C MET A 1 -8.56 5.23 16.78
N SER A 2 -7.26 4.96 16.93
CA SER A 2 -6.31 4.82 15.84
C SER A 2 -6.51 3.45 15.19
N ASN A 3 -6.84 3.39 13.89
CA ASN A 3 -6.68 2.17 13.11
C ASN A 3 -5.18 1.95 12.91
N SER A 4 -4.52 1.39 13.93
CA SER A 4 -3.15 0.88 13.84
C SER A 4 -3.17 -0.39 13.01
N TYR A 5 -3.16 -0.25 11.69
CA TYR A 5 -2.57 -1.31 10.89
C TYR A 5 -1.11 -1.40 11.32
N ASP A 6 -0.71 -2.55 11.87
CA ASP A 6 0.66 -2.79 12.31
C ASP A 6 1.55 -2.89 11.05
N TYR A 7 1.94 -1.73 10.53
CA TYR A 7 2.94 -1.57 9.48
C TYR A 7 4.32 -1.53 10.13
N TYR A 8 5.24 -2.34 9.62
CA TYR A 8 6.61 -2.42 10.10
C TYR A 8 7.56 -2.09 8.97
N LYS A 9 8.52 -1.20 9.23
CA LYS A 9 9.58 -0.84 8.30
C LYS A 9 10.74 -1.83 8.41
N PHE A 10 11.23 -2.31 7.28
CA PHE A 10 12.39 -3.19 7.21
C PHE A 10 13.37 -2.74 6.13
N GLN A 11 14.61 -3.16 6.30
CA GLN A 11 15.65 -3.09 5.28
C GLN A 11 15.72 -4.44 4.57
N SER A 12 15.51 -4.46 3.26
CA SER A 12 15.67 -5.65 2.44
C SER A 12 17.14 -6.10 2.46
N SER A 13 17.37 -7.38 2.69
CA SER A 13 18.72 -7.96 2.70
C SER A 13 19.26 -8.31 1.31
N ARG A 14 18.46 -8.14 0.26
CA ARG A 14 18.83 -8.49 -1.13
C ARG A 14 19.45 -7.33 -1.89
N ASP A 15 18.90 -6.14 -1.70
CA ASP A 15 19.12 -4.95 -2.52
C ASP A 15 19.25 -3.66 -1.68
N ASP A 16 19.22 -3.76 -0.35
CA ASP A 16 19.24 -2.60 0.56
C ASP A 16 18.11 -1.58 0.29
N ASP A 17 16.97 -2.05 -0.21
CA ASP A 17 15.74 -1.25 -0.33
C ASP A 17 14.91 -1.27 0.96
N ILE A 18 14.23 -0.16 1.23
CA ILE A 18 13.31 -0.04 2.36
C ILE A 18 11.94 -0.62 1.96
N ILE A 19 11.40 -1.51 2.78
CA ILE A 19 10.11 -2.18 2.55
C ILE A 19 9.18 -2.06 3.76
N THR A 20 7.89 -2.21 3.50
CA THR A 20 6.85 -2.25 4.53
C THR A 20 6.32 -3.67 4.68
N ALA A 21 6.16 -4.17 5.92
CA ALA A 21 5.36 -5.35 6.18
C ALA A 21 4.06 -5.00 6.90
N LYS A 22 2.92 -5.35 6.29
CA LYS A 22 1.58 -5.19 6.85
C LYS A 22 1.13 -6.51 7.46
N LEU A 23 0.80 -6.51 8.76
CA LEU A 23 0.15 -7.67 9.37
C LEU A 23 -1.23 -7.90 8.74
N VAL A 24 -1.51 -9.15 8.35
CA VAL A 24 -2.81 -9.56 7.83
C VAL A 24 -3.48 -10.56 8.75
N SER A 25 -4.80 -10.42 8.90
CA SER A 25 -5.63 -11.29 9.72
C SER A 25 -6.13 -12.51 8.97
N GLU A 26 -6.40 -12.38 7.68
CA GLU A 26 -7.03 -13.42 6.87
C GLU A 26 -6.18 -13.80 5.66
N VAL A 27 -6.10 -15.11 5.38
CA VAL A 27 -5.45 -15.62 4.16
C VAL A 27 -6.10 -15.05 2.90
N LYS A 28 -7.39 -14.69 2.95
CA LYS A 28 -8.11 -14.08 1.84
C LYS A 28 -7.51 -12.74 1.42
N GLU A 29 -7.01 -11.94 2.35
CA GLU A 29 -6.31 -10.68 2.05
C GLU A 29 -5.07 -10.95 1.20
N ILE A 30 -4.28 -11.97 1.56
CA ILE A 30 -3.10 -12.41 0.82
C ILE A 30 -3.47 -12.89 -0.58
N VAL A 31 -4.52 -13.71 -0.69
CA VAL A 31 -4.96 -14.25 -1.98
C VAL A 31 -5.47 -13.13 -2.90
N ASN A 32 -6.16 -12.14 -2.36
CA ASN A 32 -6.61 -10.98 -3.14
C ASN A 32 -5.41 -10.19 -3.66
N GLU A 33 -4.44 -9.86 -2.79
CA GLU A 33 -3.25 -9.12 -3.18
C GLU A 33 -2.45 -9.87 -4.25
N LEU A 34 -2.23 -11.17 -4.07
CA LEU A 34 -1.55 -12.00 -5.05
C LEU A 34 -2.26 -12.02 -6.42
N LYS A 35 -3.59 -11.96 -6.45
CA LYS A 35 -4.35 -11.90 -7.71
C LYS A 35 -4.16 -10.55 -8.40
N LEU A 36 -4.26 -9.46 -7.65
CA LEU A 36 -4.05 -8.09 -8.15
C LEU A 36 -2.66 -7.95 -8.77
N HIS A 37 -1.62 -8.31 -8.02
CA HIS A 37 -0.24 -8.08 -8.44
C HIS A 37 0.28 -9.09 -9.47
N ARG A 38 -0.36 -10.25 -9.62
CA ARG A 38 -0.04 -11.18 -10.71
C ARG A 38 -0.48 -10.63 -12.08
N GLN A 39 -1.56 -9.84 -12.11
CA GLN A 39 -2.09 -9.21 -13.33
C GLN A 39 -1.41 -7.86 -13.61
N MET A 40 -0.83 -7.24 -12.58
CA MET A 40 -0.32 -5.87 -12.62
C MET A 40 1.19 -5.82 -12.42
N LYS A 41 1.96 -6.12 -13.48
CA LYS A 41 3.38 -5.82 -13.48
C LYS A 41 3.60 -4.36 -13.88
N SER A 42 4.07 -3.56 -12.91
CA SER A 42 4.70 -2.25 -13.14
C SER A 42 3.77 -1.10 -13.54
N TYR A 43 2.72 -0.84 -12.77
CA TYR A 43 1.91 0.38 -12.91
C TYR A 43 2.35 1.46 -11.91
N GLU A 44 2.66 2.65 -12.44
CA GLU A 44 3.27 3.81 -11.75
C GLU A 44 2.46 4.36 -10.55
N ASN A 45 1.23 3.90 -10.32
CA ASN A 45 0.37 4.37 -9.22
C ASN A 45 -0.30 3.24 -8.42
N ILE A 46 0.24 2.01 -8.50
CA ILE A 46 -0.15 0.87 -7.67
C ILE A 46 1.07 0.44 -6.89
N ILE A 47 0.97 0.41 -5.55
CA ILE A 47 2.07 0.02 -4.67
C ILE A 47 2.65 -1.33 -5.11
N HIS A 48 3.98 -1.50 -5.08
CA HIS A 48 4.56 -2.78 -5.47
C HIS A 48 4.44 -3.84 -4.37
N PHE A 49 4.03 -5.06 -4.74
CA PHE A 49 4.02 -6.22 -3.83
C PHE A 49 5.29 -7.03 -4.00
N CYS A 50 6.05 -7.16 -2.92
CA CYS A 50 7.33 -7.85 -2.93
C CYS A 50 7.20 -9.32 -2.49
N GLY A 51 6.20 -9.65 -1.66
CA GLY A 51 5.99 -11.04 -1.22
C GLY A 51 5.22 -11.19 0.10
N VAL A 52 5.29 -12.40 0.66
CA VAL A 52 4.69 -12.74 1.97
C VAL A 52 5.79 -13.23 2.89
N THR A 53 5.77 -12.75 4.15
CA THR A 53 6.63 -13.27 5.21
C THR A 53 5.78 -13.77 6.38
N THR A 54 6.40 -14.57 7.26
CA THR A 54 5.74 -15.11 8.45
C THR A 54 6.55 -14.81 9.69
N LYS A 55 5.87 -14.41 10.76
CA LYS A 55 6.45 -14.28 12.09
C LYS A 55 5.87 -15.37 12.99
N ASN A 56 6.76 -16.18 13.57
CA ASN A 56 6.38 -17.16 14.58
C ASN A 56 6.05 -16.43 15.88
N ARG A 57 4.97 -16.84 16.54
CA ARG A 57 4.63 -16.43 17.89
C ARG A 57 5.12 -17.46 18.92
N ASN A 58 5.19 -17.00 20.17
CA ASN A 58 5.55 -17.83 21.31
C ASN A 58 4.54 -18.97 21.56
N ASP A 59 3.33 -18.90 20.98
CA ASP A 59 2.27 -19.91 21.08
C ASP A 59 2.27 -20.91 19.90
N ASN A 60 3.36 -20.96 19.10
CA ASN A 60 3.47 -21.73 17.85
C ASN A 60 2.49 -21.33 16.74
N SER A 61 1.73 -20.24 16.88
CA SER A 61 0.93 -19.70 15.78
C SER A 61 1.80 -18.90 14.80
N LYS A 62 1.41 -18.93 13.51
CA LYS A 62 2.04 -18.13 12.45
C LYS A 62 1.18 -16.90 12.18
N LYS A 63 1.82 -15.73 12.20
CA LYS A 63 1.24 -14.49 11.66
C LYS A 63 1.84 -14.21 10.29
N TYR A 64 0.97 -14.06 9.29
CA TYR A 64 1.37 -13.69 7.95
C TYR A 64 1.47 -12.18 7.84
N GLN A 65 2.42 -11.71 7.04
CA GLN A 65 2.58 -10.30 6.71
C GLN A 65 2.79 -10.15 5.21
N LEU A 66 2.12 -9.15 4.62
CA LEU A 66 2.36 -8.74 3.24
C LEU A 66 3.55 -7.80 3.21
N VAL A 67 4.52 -8.09 2.36
CA VAL A 67 5.69 -7.26 2.12
C VAL A 67 5.46 -6.47 0.84
N MET A 68 5.54 -5.16 0.94
CA MET A 68 5.28 -4.20 -0.13
C MET A 68 6.32 -3.08 -0.09
N GLU A 69 6.36 -2.31 -1.16
CA GLU A 69 7.13 -1.07 -1.26
C GLU A 69 6.84 -0.13 -0.07
N TYR A 70 7.83 0.68 0.29
CA TYR A 70 7.70 1.64 1.37
C TYR A 70 7.23 3.00 0.85
N ALA A 71 6.06 3.45 1.30
CA ALA A 71 5.55 4.79 1.09
C ALA A 71 5.89 5.66 2.30
N ASP A 72 6.78 6.63 2.12
CA ASP A 72 7.42 7.40 3.18
C ASP A 72 6.53 8.46 3.84
N ASP A 73 5.52 8.97 3.12
CA ASP A 73 4.53 9.93 3.64
C ASP A 73 3.25 9.26 4.17
N GLY A 74 3.23 7.92 4.22
CA GLY A 74 2.14 7.15 4.80
C GLY A 74 0.82 7.30 4.04
N THR A 75 -0.30 7.44 4.76
CA THR A 75 -1.64 7.48 4.12
C THR A 75 -2.01 8.87 3.64
N LEU A 76 -2.77 8.96 2.54
CA LEU A 76 -3.30 10.21 2.01
C LEU A 76 -4.09 10.99 3.09
N ARG A 77 -4.82 10.28 3.96
CA ARG A 77 -5.52 10.91 5.09
C ARG A 77 -4.58 11.70 6.00
N ASN A 78 -3.47 11.10 6.41
CA ASN A 78 -2.51 11.73 7.31
C ASN A 78 -1.73 12.82 6.57
N TYR A 79 -1.29 12.52 5.34
CA TYR A 79 -0.60 13.47 4.50
C TYR A 79 -1.40 14.76 4.28
N LEU A 80 -2.68 14.65 3.92
CA LEU A 80 -3.55 15.81 3.75
C LEU A 80 -3.77 16.53 5.09
N LYS A 81 -3.93 15.81 6.20
CA LYS A 81 -4.08 16.45 7.52
C LYS A 81 -2.90 17.37 7.87
N GLU A 82 -1.69 17.03 7.43
CA GLU A 82 -0.46 17.76 7.77
C GLU A 82 -0.04 18.78 6.71
N ASN A 83 -0.43 18.57 5.45
CA ASN A 83 0.09 19.33 4.31
C ASN A 83 -0.97 20.07 3.48
N PHE A 84 -2.27 19.94 3.77
CA PHE A 84 -3.34 20.50 2.92
C PHE A 84 -3.17 21.99 2.59
N ASP A 85 -2.73 22.80 3.57
CA ASP A 85 -2.54 24.25 3.42
C ASP A 85 -1.28 24.61 2.63
N LYS A 86 -0.32 23.67 2.50
CA LYS A 86 0.91 23.84 1.72
C LYS A 86 0.72 23.43 0.25
N LEU A 87 -0.28 22.60 -0.04
CA LEU A 87 -0.56 22.09 -1.39
C LEU A 87 -1.20 23.18 -2.25
N THR A 88 -0.58 23.42 -3.40
CA THR A 88 -1.17 24.25 -4.46
C THR A 88 -2.34 23.53 -5.12
N TRP A 89 -3.14 24.26 -5.92
CA TRP A 89 -4.18 23.64 -6.73
C TRP A 89 -3.61 22.62 -7.74
N ASN A 90 -2.42 22.87 -8.28
CA ASN A 90 -1.77 21.93 -9.18
C ASN A 90 -1.39 20.63 -8.46
N ASP A 91 -0.88 20.70 -7.23
CA ASP A 91 -0.54 19.50 -6.45
C ASP A 91 -1.81 18.65 -6.18
N LYS A 92 -2.92 19.32 -5.83
CA LYS A 92 -4.21 18.66 -5.61
C LYS A 92 -4.75 18.00 -6.88
N LEU A 93 -4.60 18.66 -8.03
CA LEU A 93 -4.98 18.10 -9.34
C LEU A 93 -4.09 16.90 -9.71
N ASN A 94 -2.78 16.97 -9.44
CA ASN A 94 -1.85 15.88 -9.70
C ASN A 94 -2.18 14.63 -8.86
N LEU A 95 -2.45 14.80 -7.55
CA LEU A 95 -2.90 13.71 -6.68
C LEU A 95 -4.20 13.07 -7.20
N ALA A 96 -5.18 13.89 -7.61
CA ALA A 96 -6.44 13.40 -8.17
C ALA A 96 -6.22 12.65 -9.50
N LEU A 97 -5.31 13.13 -10.35
CA LEU A 97 -4.97 12.49 -11.62
C LEU A 97 -4.30 11.13 -11.42
N GLN A 98 -3.32 11.04 -10.51
CA GLN A 98 -2.66 9.78 -10.17
C GLN A 98 -3.66 8.75 -9.61
N LEU A 99 -4.57 9.18 -8.73
CA LEU A 99 -5.64 8.33 -8.23
C LEU A 99 -6.58 7.85 -9.34
N ALA A 100 -6.97 8.74 -10.25
CA ALA A 100 -7.81 8.37 -11.39
C ALA A 100 -7.12 7.35 -12.30
N ARG A 101 -5.80 7.50 -12.53
CA ARG A 101 -4.98 6.55 -13.31
C ARG A 101 -4.89 5.19 -12.63
N ALA A 102 -4.67 5.15 -11.32
CA ALA A 102 -4.68 3.90 -10.55
C ALA A 102 -6.03 3.17 -10.68
N VAL A 103 -7.14 3.89 -10.52
CA VAL A 103 -8.48 3.30 -10.65
C VAL A 103 -8.76 2.82 -12.08
N LEU A 104 -8.39 3.60 -13.10
CA LEU A 104 -8.51 3.19 -14.49
C LEU A 104 -7.74 1.90 -14.76
N CYS A 105 -6.50 1.81 -14.30
CA CYS A 105 -5.68 0.60 -14.41
C CYS A 105 -6.34 -0.62 -13.75
N LEU A 106 -6.93 -0.46 -12.56
CA LEU A 106 -7.67 -1.55 -11.92
C LEU A 106 -8.87 -1.98 -12.78
N HIS A 107 -9.62 -1.02 -13.29
CA HIS A 107 -10.83 -1.28 -14.07
C HIS A 107 -10.54 -1.93 -15.43
N ASP A 108 -9.45 -1.55 -16.10
CA ASP A 108 -9.04 -2.16 -17.38
C ASP A 108 -8.71 -3.66 -17.22
N GLU A 109 -8.24 -4.08 -16.04
CA GLU A 109 -8.03 -5.48 -15.68
C GLU A 109 -9.29 -6.17 -15.11
N GLY A 110 -10.45 -5.50 -15.13
CA GLY A 110 -11.71 -6.02 -14.60
C GLY A 110 -11.75 -6.10 -13.07
N ILE A 111 -10.86 -5.38 -12.38
CA ILE A 111 -10.75 -5.37 -10.92
C ILE A 111 -11.45 -4.13 -10.37
N THR A 112 -12.33 -4.34 -9.38
CA THR A 112 -12.85 -3.24 -8.55
C THR A 112 -12.10 -3.20 -7.23
N HIS A 113 -11.56 -2.05 -6.81
CA HIS A 113 -10.83 -1.91 -5.54
C HIS A 113 -11.69 -2.26 -4.30
N ARG A 114 -12.99 -1.90 -4.32
CA ARG A 114 -14.00 -2.16 -3.26
C ARG A 114 -13.79 -1.50 -1.89
N ASP A 115 -12.62 -0.94 -1.62
CA ASP A 115 -12.29 -0.24 -0.37
C ASP A 115 -11.39 0.97 -0.62
N LEU A 116 -11.68 1.71 -1.69
CA LEU A 116 -10.93 2.91 -2.04
C LEU A 116 -11.33 4.05 -1.09
N ASN A 117 -10.47 4.33 -0.11
CA ASN A 117 -10.64 5.40 0.86
C ASN A 117 -9.28 6.02 1.23
N PRO A 118 -9.23 7.24 1.83
CA PRO A 118 -7.98 7.94 2.09
C PRO A 118 -6.98 7.23 3.02
N ASN A 119 -7.38 6.19 3.75
CA ASN A 119 -6.45 5.39 4.56
C ASN A 119 -5.77 4.27 3.76
N ASN A 120 -6.33 3.90 2.61
CA ASN A 120 -5.81 2.87 1.71
C ASN A 120 -5.08 3.46 0.49
N VAL A 121 -5.03 4.78 0.38
CA VAL A 121 -4.15 5.48 -0.57
C VAL A 121 -2.88 5.84 0.18
N LEU A 122 -1.74 5.49 -0.39
CA LEU A 122 -0.42 5.79 0.16
C LEU A 122 0.24 6.90 -0.65
N VAL A 123 1.03 7.73 0.02
CA VAL A 123 1.78 8.84 -0.58
C VAL A 123 3.27 8.53 -0.44
N HIS A 124 3.99 8.66 -1.55
CA HIS A 124 5.43 8.50 -1.62
C HIS A 124 6.04 9.74 -2.28
N GLN A 125 7.13 10.26 -1.73
CA GLN A 125 7.95 11.26 -2.42
C GLN A 125 8.97 10.54 -3.31
N GLU A 126 8.99 10.89 -4.58
CA GLU A 126 10.06 10.48 -5.51
C GLU A 126 11.43 11.05 -5.12
#